data_AF-A0A3N1V109-F1
#
_entry.id   AF-A0A3N1V109-F1
#
_cell.length_a   1.000
_cell.length_b   1.000
_cell.length_c   1.000
_cell.angle_alpha   90.00
_cell.angle_beta   90.00
_cell.angle_gamma   90.00
#
_symmetry.space_group_name_H-M   'P 1'
#
loop_
_entity.id
_entity.type
_entity.pdbx_description
1 polymer ?
#
loop_
_entity_poly.entity_id
_entity_poly.type
_entity_poly.pdbx_seq_one_letter_code
_entity_poly.pdbx_strand_id
1 'polypeptide(L)'
;MFDARGHLALVGFSPQAHVADTFPTTVAPSLIMLVDDAEEASVLVPGGAATVRVVVTNDDGEVVFYVEQAAQIGGPKDASGLPGRFSLVAQFPVTAAKAGQFRYSVTLTFPGGEQVQQEARLRVVDQAWLDERKAQRSHAP
;
A
#
# COMPACT_ATOMS: atom_id res chain seq x y z
N MET A 1 -8.26 -10.69 6.42
CA MET A 1 -8.95 -11.98 6.64
C MET A 1 -8.10 -13.02 5.91
N PHE A 2 -7.42 -13.90 6.64
CA PHE A 2 -6.56 -14.95 6.07
C PHE A 2 -7.41 -16.02 5.38
N ASP A 3 -6.88 -16.65 4.33
CA ASP A 3 -7.40 -17.95 3.91
C ASP A 3 -6.85 -19.03 4.86
N ALA A 4 -7.58 -20.14 5.01
CA ALA A 4 -7.27 -21.18 6.00
C ALA A 4 -6.03 -22.04 5.67
N ARG A 5 -5.09 -21.55 4.85
CA ARG A 5 -3.94 -22.31 4.33
C ARG A 5 -2.56 -21.72 4.63
N GLY A 6 -2.47 -20.71 5.50
CA GLY A 6 -1.16 -20.13 5.89
C GLY A 6 -0.51 -19.25 4.81
N HIS A 7 -1.27 -18.82 3.81
CA HIS A 7 -0.73 -18.03 2.70
C HIS A 7 -0.41 -16.59 3.11
N LEU A 8 0.73 -16.11 2.60
CA LEU A 8 1.15 -14.71 2.64
C LEU A 8 0.00 -13.76 2.26
N ALA A 9 -0.45 -12.96 3.21
CA ALA A 9 -1.42 -11.91 2.95
C ALA A 9 -0.73 -10.54 2.99
N LEU A 10 -0.80 -9.80 1.88
CA LEU A 10 -0.46 -8.39 1.88
C LEU A 10 -1.61 -7.60 2.52
N VAL A 11 -1.41 -7.08 3.73
CA VAL A 11 -2.54 -6.67 4.59
C VAL A 11 -2.80 -5.16 4.57
N GLY A 12 -1.82 -4.33 4.18
CA GLY A 12 -1.96 -2.87 4.33
C GLY A 12 -1.37 -2.03 3.21
N PHE A 13 -2.13 -1.01 2.83
CA PHE A 13 -1.72 0.12 2.01
C PHE A 13 -2.11 1.41 2.76
N SER A 14 -1.13 2.26 3.08
CA SER A 14 -1.36 3.52 3.79
C SER A 14 -0.47 4.64 3.25
N PRO A 15 -0.99 5.86 3.03
CA PRO A 15 -2.37 6.27 3.28
C PRO A 15 -3.36 5.85 2.18
N GLN A 16 -4.65 5.77 2.51
CA GLN A 16 -5.74 5.53 1.54
C GLN A 16 -6.30 6.84 0.94
N ALA A 17 -6.05 7.96 1.61
CA ALA A 17 -6.40 9.29 1.14
C ALA A 17 -5.26 10.26 1.46
N HIS A 18 -4.98 11.17 0.53
CA HIS A 18 -4.00 12.23 0.68
C HIS A 18 -4.63 13.57 0.31
N VAL A 19 -4.34 14.59 1.11
CA VAL A 19 -4.81 15.95 0.88
C VAL A 19 -3.64 16.73 0.34
N ALA A 20 -3.78 17.21 -0.89
CA ALA A 20 -2.75 17.99 -1.57
C ALA A 20 -2.92 19.46 -1.22
N ASP A 21 -1.86 20.08 -0.67
CA ASP A 21 -1.81 21.53 -0.50
C ASP A 21 -1.67 22.24 -1.86
N THR A 22 -0.86 21.64 -2.75
CA THR A 22 -0.63 22.10 -4.13
C THR A 22 -0.34 20.90 -5.04
N PHE A 23 -0.48 21.10 -6.35
CA PHE A 23 -0.08 20.12 -7.36
C PHE A 23 1.16 20.59 -8.13
N PRO A 24 2.07 19.68 -8.51
CA PRO A 24 2.06 18.25 -8.22
C PRO A 24 2.33 17.93 -6.74
N THR A 25 1.75 16.85 -6.22
CA THR A 25 2.00 16.36 -4.84
C THR A 25 2.62 14.97 -4.89
N THR A 26 3.56 14.70 -3.99
CA THR A 26 4.12 13.36 -3.82
C THR A 26 3.43 12.65 -2.66
N VAL A 27 2.97 11.44 -2.90
CA VAL A 27 2.45 10.54 -1.88
C VAL A 27 3.35 9.31 -1.86
N ALA A 28 3.78 8.88 -0.66
CA ALA A 28 4.58 7.67 -0.52
C ALA A 28 3.81 6.59 0.25
N PRO A 29 2.91 5.84 -0.43
CA PRO A 29 2.26 4.72 0.20
C PRO A 29 3.25 3.68 0.72
N SER A 30 3.01 3.25 1.95
CA SER A 30 3.74 2.18 2.61
C SER A 30 3.02 0.85 2.36
N LEU A 31 3.81 -0.15 1.93
CA LEU A 31 3.37 -1.51 1.74
C LEU A 31 3.69 -2.35 2.97
N ILE A 32 2.65 -2.79 3.68
CA ILE A 32 2.79 -3.49 4.96
C ILE A 32 2.33 -4.93 4.81
N MET A 33 3.20 -5.86 5.15
CA MET A 33 2.91 -7.29 5.20
C MET A 33 2.82 -7.74 6.66
N LEU A 34 1.79 -8.51 7.01
CA LEU A 34 1.70 -9.15 8.33
C LEU A 34 2.29 -10.56 8.23
N VAL A 35 3.11 -10.88 9.22
CA VAL A 35 3.68 -12.22 9.42
C VAL A 35 3.05 -12.76 10.69
N ASP A 36 2.33 -13.87 10.57
CA ASP A 36 1.85 -14.59 11.75
C ASP A 36 3.01 -15.40 12.36
N ASP A 37 3.11 -15.44 13.68
CA ASP A 37 4.18 -16.13 14.42
C ASP A 37 3.98 -17.65 14.42
N ALA A 38 2.84 -18.15 13.92
CA ALA A 38 2.41 -19.54 14.06
C ALA A 38 2.91 -20.51 12.98
N GLU A 39 3.37 -20.01 11.82
CA GLU A 39 3.95 -20.86 10.78
C GLU A 39 5.24 -20.24 10.24
N GLU A 40 6.30 -21.05 10.20
CA GLU A 40 7.53 -20.76 9.45
C GLU A 40 7.20 -20.71 7.95
N ALA A 41 6.54 -19.64 7.50
CA ALA A 41 6.48 -19.31 6.09
C ALA A 41 7.92 -19.00 5.66
N SER A 42 8.62 -20.01 5.16
CA SER A 42 10.05 -20.01 4.78
C SER A 42 10.44 -18.90 3.80
N VAL A 43 9.44 -18.24 3.22
CA VAL A 43 9.53 -17.20 2.20
C VAL A 43 9.62 -15.79 2.81
N LEU A 44 9.27 -15.62 4.09
CA LEU A 44 9.27 -14.35 4.82
C LEU A 44 10.40 -14.21 5.84
N VAL A 45 11.60 -14.64 5.46
CA VAL A 45 12.77 -14.48 6.32
C VAL A 45 13.11 -12.98 6.43
N PRO A 46 13.23 -12.42 7.65
CA PRO A 46 13.75 -11.07 7.85
C PRO A 46 15.09 -10.86 7.14
N GLY A 47 15.23 -9.78 6.36
CA GLY A 47 16.39 -9.55 5.50
C GLY A 47 16.38 -10.34 4.18
N GLY A 48 15.35 -11.16 3.94
CA GLY A 48 15.12 -11.84 2.68
C GLY A 48 14.86 -10.88 1.52
N ALA A 49 15.14 -11.33 0.30
CA ALA A 49 14.90 -10.56 -0.91
C ALA A 49 13.48 -10.77 -1.44
N ALA A 50 12.89 -9.74 -2.02
CA ALA A 50 11.69 -9.83 -2.84
C ALA A 50 11.82 -8.87 -4.02
N THR A 51 11.17 -9.17 -5.15
CA THR A 51 10.96 -8.20 -6.23
C THR A 51 9.58 -7.61 -6.08
N VAL A 52 9.48 -6.28 -6.04
CA VAL A 52 8.22 -5.58 -5.94
C VAL A 52 7.94 -4.86 -7.26
N ARG A 53 6.79 -5.17 -7.85
CA ARG A 53 6.24 -4.48 -9.00
C ARG A 53 5.02 -3.68 -8.56
N VAL A 54 5.00 -2.38 -8.85
CA VAL A 54 3.87 -1.50 -8.58
C VAL A 54 3.42 -0.87 -9.89
N VAL A 55 2.13 -1.00 -10.18
CA VAL A 55 1.46 -0.35 -11.30
C VAL A 55 0.39 0.55 -10.72
N VAL A 56 0.41 1.83 -11.07
CA VAL A 56 -0.63 2.78 -10.68
C VAL A 56 -1.39 3.24 -11.90
N THR A 57 -2.71 3.13 -11.84
CA THR A 57 -3.62 3.61 -12.87
C THR A 57 -4.49 4.74 -12.34
N ASN A 58 -4.81 5.71 -13.19
CA ASN A 58 -5.78 6.75 -12.90
C ASN A 58 -7.22 6.26 -13.15
N ASP A 59 -8.22 7.13 -12.93
CA ASP A 59 -9.63 6.81 -13.14
C ASP A 59 -9.98 6.46 -14.60
N ASP A 60 -9.19 6.94 -15.56
CA ASP A 60 -9.33 6.63 -16.99
C ASP A 60 -8.72 5.27 -17.37
N GLY A 61 -8.07 4.58 -16.41
CA GLY A 61 -7.37 3.31 -16.62
C GLY A 61 -5.97 3.46 -17.23
N GLU A 62 -5.47 4.69 -17.41
CA GLU A 62 -4.13 4.96 -17.91
C GLU A 62 -3.09 4.66 -16.82
N VAL A 63 -2.00 4.00 -17.20
CA VAL A 63 -0.87 3.75 -16.30
C VAL A 63 -0.07 5.05 -16.13
N VAL A 64 -0.14 5.62 -14.93
CA VAL A 64 0.53 6.89 -14.59
C VAL A 64 1.83 6.67 -13.81
N PHE A 65 2.06 5.46 -13.30
CA PHE A 65 3.30 5.09 -12.63
C PHE A 65 3.54 3.60 -12.75
N TYR A 66 4.79 3.23 -13.02
CA TYR A 66 5.28 1.85 -13.05
C TYR A 66 6.64 1.81 -12.39
N VAL A 67 6.84 0.86 -11.48
CA VAL A 67 8.16 0.53 -10.94
C VAL A 67 8.25 -0.96 -10.68
N GLU A 68 9.43 -1.52 -10.96
CA GLU A 68 9.80 -2.87 -10.57
C GLU A 68 11.19 -2.81 -9.96
N GLN A 69 11.33 -3.21 -8.70
CA GLN A 69 12.60 -3.11 -7.98
C GLN A 69 12.77 -4.24 -6.97
N ALA A 70 14.03 -4.60 -6.72
CA ALA A 70 14.37 -5.44 -5.59
C ALA A 70 14.12 -4.68 -4.27
N ALA A 71 13.51 -5.36 -3.30
CA ALA A 71 13.32 -4.89 -1.93
C ALA A 71 13.85 -5.94 -0.96
N GLN A 72 14.35 -5.47 0.18
CA GLN A 72 14.65 -6.33 1.31
C GLN A 72 13.47 -6.29 2.28
N ILE A 73 13.02 -7.48 2.68
CA ILE A 73 11.98 -7.62 3.70
C ILE A 73 12.56 -7.09 5.01
N GLY A 74 11.98 -6.00 5.51
CA GLY A 74 12.38 -5.44 6.80
C GLY A 74 12.18 -6.44 7.93
N GLY A 75 12.96 -6.28 9.01
CA GLY A 75 12.76 -7.07 10.23
C GLY A 75 11.35 -6.87 10.80
N PRO A 76 10.81 -7.89 11.49
CA PRO A 76 9.51 -7.78 12.12
C PRO A 76 9.56 -6.64 13.13
N LYS A 77 8.57 -5.77 13.06
CA LYS A 77 8.33 -4.72 14.03
C LYS A 77 7.10 -5.11 14.84
N ASP A 78 7.15 -4.81 16.13
CA ASP A 78 5.98 -4.91 17.00
C ASP A 78 5.14 -3.65 16.81
N ALA A 79 3.87 -3.81 16.43
CA ALA A 79 2.93 -2.70 16.36
C ALA A 79 2.08 -2.84 17.61
N SER A 80 2.21 -1.89 18.54
CA SER A 80 1.35 -1.88 19.72
C SER A 80 -0.11 -1.87 19.28
N GLY A 81 -0.81 -3.00 19.47
CA GLY A 81 -2.23 -3.16 19.15
C GLY A 81 -2.57 -3.92 17.86
N LEU A 82 -1.60 -4.45 17.10
CA LEU A 82 -1.89 -5.41 16.02
C LEU A 82 -1.61 -6.85 16.49
N PRO A 83 -2.53 -7.80 16.26
CA PRO A 83 -2.21 -9.21 16.45
C PRO A 83 -1.23 -9.66 15.35
N GLY A 84 0.00 -9.98 15.74
CA GLY A 84 1.06 -10.47 14.84
C GLY A 84 2.23 -9.50 14.66
N ARG A 85 3.31 -9.99 14.04
CA ARG A 85 4.47 -9.18 13.65
C ARG A 85 4.22 -8.57 12.28
N PHE A 86 4.67 -7.34 12.05
CA PHE A 86 4.56 -6.73 10.73
C PHE A 86 5.94 -6.44 10.15
N SER A 87 6.08 -6.63 8.85
CA SER A 87 7.28 -6.23 8.11
C SER A 87 6.89 -5.21 7.05
N LEU A 88 7.55 -4.04 7.11
CA LEU A 88 7.50 -3.08 6.01
C LEU A 88 8.31 -3.67 4.85
N VAL A 89 7.67 -3.80 3.70
CA VAL A 89 8.29 -4.39 2.52
C VAL A 89 8.95 -3.32 1.68
N ALA A 90 8.23 -2.22 1.45
CA ALA A 90 8.71 -1.11 0.65
C ALA A 90 7.79 0.12 0.78
N GLN A 91 8.32 1.27 0.36
CA GLN A 91 7.57 2.49 0.12
C GLN A 91 7.75 2.89 -1.33
N PHE A 92 6.67 3.36 -1.96
CA PHE A 92 6.67 3.70 -3.38
C PHE A 92 6.18 5.13 -3.55
N PRO A 93 7.08 6.14 -3.53
CA PRO A 93 6.68 7.51 -3.79
C PRO A 93 6.12 7.63 -5.22
N VAL A 94 4.91 8.17 -5.33
CA VAL A 94 4.22 8.47 -6.58
C VAL A 94 3.86 9.95 -6.57
N THR A 95 4.09 10.62 -7.69
CA THR A 95 3.71 12.02 -7.86
C THR A 95 2.38 12.11 -8.59
N ALA A 96 1.37 12.65 -7.92
CA ALA A 96 0.08 12.96 -8.52
C ALA A 96 0.08 14.39 -9.05
N ALA A 97 -0.19 14.56 -10.34
CA ALA A 97 -0.27 15.87 -11.00
C ALA A 97 -1.63 16.56 -10.81
N LYS A 98 -2.67 15.83 -10.39
CA LYS A 98 -4.04 16.32 -10.19
C LYS A 98 -4.73 15.52 -9.08
N ALA A 99 -5.83 16.07 -8.55
CA ALA A 99 -6.75 15.34 -7.71
C ALA A 99 -7.42 14.20 -8.51
N GLY A 100 -7.78 13.12 -7.83
CA GLY A 100 -8.39 11.95 -8.45
C GLY A 100 -8.25 10.69 -7.60
N GLN A 101 -8.78 9.59 -8.11
CA GLN A 101 -8.58 8.28 -7.52
C GLN A 101 -7.58 7.48 -8.36
N PHE A 102 -6.67 6.81 -7.65
CA PHE A 102 -5.57 6.05 -8.22
C PHE A 102 -5.66 4.62 -7.71
N ARG A 103 -5.58 3.65 -8.62
CA ARG A 103 -5.56 2.23 -8.30
C ARG A 103 -4.12 1.72 -8.34
N TYR A 104 -3.66 1.19 -7.22
CA TYR A 104 -2.36 0.58 -7.04
C TYR A 104 -2.52 -0.93 -7.16
N SER A 105 -1.88 -1.54 -8.16
CA SER A 105 -1.68 -2.99 -8.23
C SER A 105 -0.24 -3.27 -7.84
N VAL A 106 -0.07 -4.01 -6.74
CA VAL A 106 1.24 -4.39 -6.22
C VAL A 106 1.41 -5.88 -6.37
N THR A 107 2.52 -6.31 -6.95
CA THR A 107 2.95 -7.70 -7.02
C THR A 107 4.28 -7.86 -6.30
N LEU A 108 4.33 -8.75 -5.31
CA LEU A 108 5.55 -9.22 -4.67
C LEU A 108 5.92 -10.56 -5.29
N THR A 109 7.19 -10.74 -5.64
CA THR A 109 7.74 -12.02 -6.12
C THR A 109 8.90 -12.41 -5.23
N PHE A 110 8.85 -13.59 -4.63
CA PHE A 110 9.87 -14.08 -3.73
C PHE A 110 10.84 -15.06 -4.43
N PRO A 111 12.06 -15.26 -3.88
CA PRO A 111 12.95 -16.33 -4.29
C PRO A 111 12.22 -17.68 -4.22
N GLY A 112 12.20 -18.41 -5.33
CA GLY A 112 11.39 -19.63 -5.47
C GLY A 112 10.15 -19.45 -6.35
N GLY A 113 9.84 -18.21 -6.77
CA GLY A 113 8.81 -17.91 -7.76
C GLY A 113 7.41 -17.72 -7.18
N GLU A 114 7.25 -17.80 -5.86
CA GLU A 114 5.99 -17.46 -5.20
C GLU A 114 5.65 -15.98 -5.43
N GLN A 115 4.38 -15.70 -5.75
CA GLN A 115 3.89 -14.36 -6.00
C GLN A 115 2.67 -14.04 -5.14
N VAL A 116 2.64 -12.81 -4.62
CA VAL A 116 1.51 -12.24 -3.90
C VAL A 116 1.11 -10.96 -4.60
N GLN A 117 -0.18 -10.84 -4.93
CA GLN A 117 -0.72 -9.65 -5.57
C GLN A 117 -1.80 -9.02 -4.69
N GLN A 118 -1.81 -7.68 -4.63
CA GLN A 118 -2.83 -6.91 -3.95
C GLN A 118 -3.19 -5.67 -4.75
N GLU A 119 -4.47 -5.32 -4.71
CA GLU A 119 -4.93 -4.02 -5.17
C GLU A 119 -5.31 -3.12 -4.00
N ALA A 120 -5.00 -1.84 -4.14
CA ALA A 120 -5.41 -0.78 -3.23
C ALA A 120 -5.83 0.47 -4.00
N ARG A 121 -6.56 1.35 -3.34
CA ARG A 121 -6.98 2.64 -3.90
C ARG A 121 -6.45 3.77 -3.03
N LEU A 122 -5.87 4.77 -3.67
CA LEU A 122 -5.50 6.05 -3.08
C LEU A 122 -6.40 7.11 -3.66
N ARG A 123 -6.99 7.94 -2.80
CA ARG A 123 -7.69 9.15 -3.24
C ARG A 123 -6.83 10.38 -2.94
N VAL A 124 -6.49 11.15 -3.96
CA VAL A 124 -5.84 12.46 -3.79
C VAL A 124 -6.92 13.53 -3.96
N VAL A 125 -7.09 14.36 -2.95
CA VAL A 125 -8.06 15.47 -2.95
C VAL A 125 -7.33 16.78 -2.75
N ASP A 126 -7.93 17.89 -3.20
CA ASP A 126 -7.49 19.22 -2.80
C ASP A 126 -8.14 19.67 -1.49
N GLN A 127 -7.67 20.79 -0.95
CA GLN A 127 -8.20 21.38 0.27
C GLN A 127 -9.66 21.86 0.11
N ALA A 128 -10.05 22.33 -1.08
CA ALA A 128 -11.40 22.82 -1.34
C ALA A 128 -12.45 21.71 -1.18
N TRP A 129 -12.15 20.51 -1.66
CA TRP A 129 -13.01 19.32 -1.50
C TRP A 129 -13.23 18.97 -0.02
N LEU A 130 -12.20 19.07 0.81
CA LEU A 130 -12.34 18.83 2.25
C LEU A 130 -13.24 19.87 2.92
N ASP A 131 -13.07 21.13 2.57
CA ASP A 131 -13.82 22.23 3.17
C ASP A 131 -15.31 22.11 2.82
N GLU A 132 -15.63 21.73 1.57
CA GLU A 132 -17.01 21.42 1.14
C GLU A 132 -17.61 20.26 1.95
N ARG A 133 -16.86 19.16 2.14
CA ARG A 133 -17.33 17.99 2.91
C ARG A 133 -17.55 18.30 4.39
N LYS A 134 -16.72 19.17 4.98
CA LYS A 134 -16.92 19.63 6.36
C LYS A 134 -18.19 20.48 6.47
N ALA A 135 -18.41 21.41 5.54
CA ALA A 135 -19.60 22.25 5.52
C ALA A 135 -20.89 21.44 5.34
N GLN A 136 -20.87 20.36 4.53
CA GLN A 136 -22.01 19.46 4.37
C GLN A 136 -22.31 18.66 5.66
N ARG A 137 -21.28 18.26 6.41
CA ARG A 137 -21.44 17.51 7.66
C ARG A 137 -21.94 18.36 8.82
N SER A 138 -21.61 19.65 8.86
CA SER A 138 -22.11 20.58 9.88
C SER A 138 -23.59 20.98 9.68
N HIS A 139 -24.19 20.62 8.54
CA HIS A 139 -25.61 20.86 8.22
C HIS A 139 -26.45 19.57 8.20
N ALA A 140 -25.89 18.43 8.60
CA ALA A 140 -26.67 17.21 8.82
C ALA A 140 -27.37 17.33 10.19
N PRO A 141 -28.72 17.24 10.26
CA PRO A 141 -29.50 17.40 11.50
C PRO A 141 -29.29 16.26 12.50
#